data_AF-A0A6A7FSZ7-F1
#
_entry.id   AF-A0A6A7FSZ7-F1
#
_cell.length_a   1.000
_cell.length_b   1.000
_cell.length_c   1.000
_cell.angle_alpha   90.00
_cell.angle_beta   90.00
_cell.angle_gamma   90.00
#
_symmetry.space_group_name_H-M   'P 1'
#
loop_
_entity.id
_entity.type
_entity.pdbx_description
1 polymer ?
#
loop_
_entity_poly.entity_id
_entity_poly.type
_entity_poly.pdbx_seq_one_letter_code
_entity_poly.pdbx_strand_id
1 'polypeptide(L)'
;LSTGLYKKGIRSRYIHKYIASVDFRHESQTDLYKLELIDNIRAQVAICDRSLFIFDEVQQLQPGIIDVIKPFIDYHQNIKGVDYRKSVFIFLSNTGTKDILRFMLDWWSQGKTRADITLPDIEHLVQSGAFNEKGGLHMSELIQHSLVDYYVPFLPMERRHIELCARDDLISRGKREDENIIRNVADEMTYFPSANPLFASKGCKNVHQKVGYQLTNFDRF
;
A
#
# COMPACT_ATOMS: atom_id res chain seq x y z
N LEU A 1 10.04 -1.78 -6.14
CA LEU A 1 10.57 -3.02 -5.53
C LEU A 1 10.59 -4.19 -6.51
N SER A 2 9.46 -4.63 -7.06
CA SER A 2 9.38 -5.82 -7.93
C SER A 2 10.28 -5.76 -9.18
N THR A 3 10.29 -4.64 -9.92
CA THR A 3 11.10 -4.46 -11.15
C THR A 3 12.62 -4.40 -10.89
N GLY A 4 13.05 -4.06 -9.68
CA GLY A 4 14.47 -3.95 -9.32
C GLY A 4 15.04 -5.22 -8.69
N LEU A 5 14.22 -5.98 -7.95
CA LEU A 5 14.66 -7.20 -7.25
C LEU A 5 14.51 -8.47 -8.07
N TYR A 6 13.55 -8.53 -9.00
CA TYR A 6 13.24 -9.73 -9.78
C TYR A 6 13.35 -9.46 -11.27
N LYS A 7 14.06 -10.35 -12.01
CA LYS A 7 14.28 -10.24 -13.47
C LYS A 7 12.99 -10.07 -14.28
N LYS A 8 11.88 -10.66 -13.83
CA LYS A 8 10.56 -10.59 -14.49
C LYS A 8 9.63 -9.53 -13.88
N GLY A 9 10.16 -8.67 -13.01
CA GLY A 9 9.38 -7.68 -12.28
C GLY A 9 8.20 -8.31 -11.54
N ILE A 10 7.04 -7.64 -11.60
CA ILE A 10 5.80 -8.12 -10.99
C ILE A 10 5.28 -9.45 -11.56
N ARG A 11 5.78 -9.89 -12.73
CA ARG A 11 5.43 -11.18 -13.36
C ARG A 11 6.35 -12.33 -12.91
N SER A 12 7.18 -12.10 -11.89
CA SER A 12 8.02 -13.13 -11.30
C SER A 12 7.15 -14.16 -10.57
N ARG A 13 7.41 -15.45 -10.82
CA ARG A 13 6.74 -16.55 -10.10
C ARG A 13 7.08 -16.63 -8.62
N TYR A 14 8.05 -15.83 -8.16
CA TYR A 14 8.50 -15.74 -6.76
C TYR A 14 7.86 -14.55 -6.02
N ILE A 15 6.92 -13.86 -6.66
CA ILE A 15 6.11 -12.82 -6.05
C ILE A 15 4.71 -13.39 -5.89
N HIS A 16 4.26 -13.47 -4.65
CA HIS A 16 2.99 -14.04 -4.26
C HIS A 16 2.14 -12.93 -3.66
N LYS A 17 1.10 -12.52 -4.37
CA LYS A 17 0.19 -11.47 -3.92
C LYS A 17 -1.11 -12.11 -3.45
N TYR A 18 -1.53 -11.74 -2.25
CA TYR A 18 -2.84 -12.04 -1.69
C TYR A 18 -3.61 -10.74 -1.51
N ILE A 19 -4.89 -10.72 -1.86
CA ILE A 19 -5.80 -9.59 -1.73
C ILE A 19 -6.93 -10.03 -0.79
N ALA A 20 -7.07 -9.35 0.35
CA ALA A 20 -8.03 -9.69 1.39
C ALA A 20 -9.45 -9.95 0.86
N SER A 21 -9.96 -9.03 0.04
CA SER A 21 -11.31 -9.08 -0.55
C SER A 21 -11.49 -10.15 -1.65
N VAL A 22 -10.42 -10.79 -2.11
CA VAL A 22 -10.45 -11.81 -3.16
C VAL A 22 -10.18 -13.19 -2.57
N ASP A 23 -9.10 -13.32 -1.83
CA ASP A 23 -8.56 -14.59 -1.38
C ASP A 23 -9.13 -15.03 -0.02
N PHE A 24 -9.71 -14.10 0.76
CA PHE A 24 -10.18 -14.35 2.13
C PHE A 24 -11.63 -13.87 2.35
N ARG A 25 -12.48 -14.08 1.34
CA ARG A 25 -13.84 -13.52 1.27
C ARG A 25 -14.79 -13.98 2.36
N HIS A 26 -14.75 -15.26 2.71
CA HIS A 26 -15.77 -15.88 3.56
C HIS A 26 -15.24 -16.08 4.97
N GLU A 27 -15.79 -15.35 5.93
CA GLU A 27 -15.40 -15.47 7.35
C GLU A 27 -15.56 -16.90 7.88
N SER A 28 -16.55 -17.65 7.40
CA SER A 28 -16.76 -19.06 7.75
C SER A 28 -15.64 -20.01 7.30
N GLN A 29 -14.74 -19.56 6.42
CA GLN A 29 -13.60 -20.33 5.89
C GLN A 29 -12.26 -19.91 6.52
N THR A 30 -12.26 -19.05 7.54
CA THR A 30 -11.05 -18.51 8.17
C THR A 30 -10.02 -19.58 8.53
N ASP A 31 -10.44 -20.70 9.12
CA ASP A 31 -9.51 -21.77 9.51
C ASP A 31 -8.92 -22.53 8.31
N LEU A 32 -9.71 -22.70 7.24
CA LEU A 32 -9.21 -23.26 5.99
C LEU A 32 -8.16 -22.33 5.36
N TYR A 33 -8.46 -21.03 5.27
CA TYR A 33 -7.54 -20.04 4.73
C TYR A 33 -6.22 -19.98 5.48
N LYS A 34 -6.26 -20.13 6.81
CA LYS A 34 -5.07 -20.22 7.65
C LYS A 34 -4.19 -21.41 7.25
N LEU A 35 -4.78 -22.59 7.09
CA LEU A 35 -4.05 -23.80 6.69
C LEU A 35 -3.46 -23.66 5.28
N GLU A 36 -4.26 -23.19 4.32
CA GLU A 36 -3.82 -22.98 2.95
C GLU A 36 -2.69 -21.95 2.87
N LEU A 37 -2.77 -20.86 3.64
CA LEU A 37 -1.72 -19.83 3.67
C LEU A 37 -0.39 -20.40 4.19
N ILE A 38 -0.44 -21.17 5.28
CA ILE A 38 0.74 -21.85 5.84
C ILE A 38 1.39 -22.76 4.79
N ASP A 39 0.61 -23.61 4.14
CA ASP A 39 1.13 -24.60 3.20
C ASP A 39 1.65 -23.95 1.93
N ASN A 40 0.98 -22.89 1.45
CA ASN A 40 1.43 -22.09 0.32
C ASN A 40 2.77 -21.42 0.62
N ILE A 41 2.92 -20.72 1.75
CA ILE A 41 4.19 -20.06 2.10
C ILE A 41 5.33 -21.09 2.15
N ARG A 42 5.12 -22.23 2.83
CA ARG A 42 6.12 -23.31 2.90
C ARG A 42 6.53 -23.80 1.51
N ALA A 43 5.55 -24.09 0.65
CA ALA A 43 5.82 -24.59 -0.69
C ALA A 43 6.60 -23.60 -1.54
N GLN A 44 6.24 -22.31 -1.48
CA GLN A 44 6.91 -21.28 -2.29
C GLN A 44 8.34 -20.97 -1.81
N VAL A 45 8.56 -20.89 -0.49
CA VAL A 45 9.90 -20.65 0.06
C VAL A 45 10.81 -21.86 -0.18
N ALA A 46 10.29 -23.08 -0.14
CA ALA A 46 11.04 -24.28 -0.51
C ALA A 46 11.54 -24.24 -1.97
N ILE A 47 10.78 -23.59 -2.87
CA ILE A 47 11.20 -23.38 -4.28
C ILE A 47 12.21 -22.24 -4.39
N CYS A 48 12.04 -21.17 -3.60
CA CYS A 48 12.91 -19.99 -3.60
C CYS A 48 12.89 -19.29 -2.25
N ASP A 49 14.02 -19.30 -1.54
CA ASP A 49 14.19 -18.68 -0.23
C ASP A 49 14.01 -17.14 -0.26
N ARG A 50 14.18 -16.52 -1.43
CA ARG A 50 13.96 -15.08 -1.71
C ARG A 50 12.58 -14.78 -2.28
N SER A 51 11.56 -15.51 -1.82
CA SER A 51 10.18 -15.23 -2.22
C SER A 51 9.65 -13.95 -1.56
N LEU A 52 8.82 -13.20 -2.30
CA LEU A 52 8.18 -11.98 -1.84
C LEU A 52 6.68 -12.23 -1.68
N PHE A 53 6.15 -12.01 -0.48
CA PHE A 53 4.74 -12.13 -0.14
C PHE A 53 4.15 -10.73 0.07
N ILE A 54 3.08 -10.41 -0.66
CA ILE A 54 2.38 -9.12 -0.55
C ILE A 54 0.95 -9.41 -0.11
N PHE A 55 0.56 -8.91 1.05
CA PHE A 55 -0.81 -8.93 1.55
C PHE A 55 -1.41 -7.56 1.32
N ASP A 56 -2.37 -7.49 0.41
CA ASP A 56 -3.07 -6.26 0.03
C ASP A 56 -4.43 -6.18 0.72
N GLU A 57 -4.87 -4.95 0.99
CA GLU A 57 -6.11 -4.64 1.71
C GLU A 57 -6.23 -5.30 3.09
N VAL A 58 -5.14 -5.34 3.86
CA VAL A 58 -5.05 -6.06 5.14
C VAL A 58 -6.10 -5.61 6.16
N GLN A 59 -6.58 -4.37 6.09
CA GLN A 59 -7.69 -3.89 6.91
C GLN A 59 -9.01 -4.66 6.69
N GLN A 60 -9.15 -5.39 5.58
CA GLN A 60 -10.33 -6.20 5.27
C GLN A 60 -10.16 -7.67 5.68
N LEU A 61 -8.97 -8.09 6.13
CA LEU A 61 -8.76 -9.45 6.63
C LEU A 61 -9.42 -9.66 7.98
N GLN A 62 -9.87 -10.88 8.21
CA GLN A 62 -10.35 -11.33 9.51
C GLN A 62 -9.16 -11.43 10.49
N PRO A 63 -9.35 -11.04 11.76
CA PRO A 63 -8.32 -11.18 12.78
C PRO A 63 -7.80 -12.63 12.89
N GLY A 64 -6.50 -12.77 13.11
CA GLY A 64 -5.87 -14.08 13.26
C GLY A 64 -5.41 -14.74 11.97
N ILE A 65 -5.88 -14.33 10.78
CA ILE A 65 -5.38 -14.89 9.50
C ILE A 65 -3.89 -14.60 9.34
N ILE A 66 -3.46 -13.37 9.64
CA ILE A 66 -2.06 -12.98 9.50
C ILE A 66 -1.19 -13.63 10.59
N ASP A 67 -1.71 -13.93 11.78
CA ASP A 67 -0.89 -14.47 12.88
C ASP A 67 -0.29 -15.84 12.56
N VAL A 68 -0.88 -16.60 11.65
CA VAL A 68 -0.34 -17.90 11.25
C VAL A 68 0.99 -17.82 10.51
N ILE A 69 1.34 -16.63 10.01
CA ILE A 69 2.61 -16.41 9.34
C ILE A 69 3.74 -16.08 10.32
N LYS A 70 3.43 -15.83 11.60
CA LYS A 70 4.41 -15.51 12.65
C LYS A 70 5.64 -16.42 12.62
N PRO A 71 5.53 -17.76 12.53
CA PRO A 71 6.71 -18.61 12.51
C PRO A 71 7.67 -18.32 11.34
N PHE A 72 7.15 -17.81 10.22
CA PHE A 72 7.95 -17.51 9.01
C PHE A 72 8.59 -16.12 9.02
N ILE A 73 8.14 -15.24 9.91
CA ILE A 73 8.68 -13.88 10.07
C ILE A 73 9.61 -13.82 11.29
N ASP A 74 9.38 -14.67 12.30
CA ASP A 74 10.23 -14.75 13.49
C ASP A 74 11.68 -15.18 13.15
N TYR A 75 12.59 -14.97 14.09
CA TYR A 75 14.04 -15.17 13.96
C TYR A 75 14.48 -16.64 13.90
N HIS A 76 13.55 -17.56 13.65
CA HIS A 76 13.85 -18.98 13.51
C HIS A 76 14.76 -19.21 12.30
N GLN A 77 15.99 -19.70 12.53
CA GLN A 77 16.96 -19.96 11.46
C GLN A 77 16.49 -21.02 10.46
N ASN A 78 15.66 -21.95 10.93
CA ASN A 78 15.17 -23.06 10.12
C ASN A 78 13.87 -23.60 10.70
N ILE A 79 12.84 -23.74 9.85
CA ILE A 79 11.63 -24.49 10.18
C ILE A 79 11.51 -25.63 9.18
N LYS A 80 11.64 -26.87 9.68
CA LYS A 80 11.52 -28.11 8.88
C LYS A 80 12.43 -28.14 7.63
N GLY A 81 13.66 -27.68 7.75
CA GLY A 81 14.66 -27.63 6.67
C GLY A 81 14.67 -26.34 5.86
N VAL A 82 13.73 -25.41 6.06
CA VAL A 82 13.55 -24.22 5.23
C VAL A 82 13.94 -22.95 5.99
N ASP A 83 14.75 -22.08 5.36
CA ASP A 83 15.18 -20.77 5.88
C ASP A 83 14.30 -19.66 5.27
N TYR A 84 13.54 -18.97 6.13
CA TYR A 84 12.59 -17.94 5.73
C TYR A 84 13.18 -16.52 5.81
N ARG A 85 14.39 -16.36 6.37
CA ARG A 85 14.98 -15.03 6.67
C ARG A 85 15.33 -14.21 5.43
N LYS A 86 15.33 -14.83 4.25
CA LYS A 86 15.54 -14.17 2.96
C LYS A 86 14.24 -13.83 2.23
N SER A 87 13.12 -14.33 2.74
CA SER A 87 11.80 -14.00 2.22
C SER A 87 11.38 -12.64 2.74
N VAL A 88 10.58 -11.92 1.96
CA VAL A 88 10.11 -10.58 2.31
C VAL A 88 8.60 -10.62 2.40
N PHE A 89 8.05 -10.03 3.47
CA PHE A 89 6.61 -9.92 3.71
C PHE A 89 6.24 -8.44 3.70
N ILE A 90 5.29 -8.05 2.85
CA ILE A 90 4.79 -6.67 2.73
C ILE A 90 3.29 -6.67 3.03
N PHE A 91 2.88 -5.87 4.00
CA PHE A 91 1.48 -5.64 4.35
C PHE A 91 1.06 -4.26 3.84
N LEU A 92 0.06 -4.21 2.97
CA LEU A 92 -0.53 -2.97 2.48
C LEU A 92 -1.87 -2.78 3.17
N SER A 93 -2.00 -1.68 3.90
CA SER A 93 -3.21 -1.35 4.66
C SER A 93 -3.54 0.14 4.55
N ASN A 94 -4.83 0.46 4.61
CA ASN A 94 -5.31 1.85 4.77
C ASN A 94 -5.48 2.26 6.24
N THR A 95 -5.11 1.40 7.16
CA THR A 95 -5.15 1.65 8.60
C THR A 95 -4.22 2.82 8.98
N GLY A 96 -4.61 3.61 9.99
CA GLY A 96 -3.85 4.80 10.41
C GLY A 96 -4.06 6.03 9.52
N THR A 97 -4.79 5.90 8.40
CA THR A 97 -5.07 7.02 7.48
C THR A 97 -5.74 8.20 8.16
N LYS A 98 -6.65 7.95 9.11
CA LYS A 98 -7.36 9.02 9.82
C LYS A 98 -6.42 9.85 10.69
N ASP A 99 -5.48 9.19 11.36
CA ASP A 99 -4.54 9.85 12.26
C ASP A 99 -3.43 10.56 11.49
N ILE A 100 -2.89 9.92 10.44
CA ILE A 100 -1.98 10.58 9.49
C ILE A 100 -2.63 11.84 8.93
N LEU A 101 -3.92 11.75 8.57
CA LEU A 101 -4.59 12.88 8.00
C LEU A 101 -4.78 14.03 9.00
N ARG A 102 -5.20 13.73 10.23
CA ARG A 102 -5.31 14.74 11.29
C ARG A 102 -3.96 15.42 11.51
N PHE A 103 -2.89 14.62 11.65
CA PHE A 103 -1.53 15.11 11.76
C PHE A 103 -1.17 16.06 10.62
N MET A 104 -1.43 15.66 9.37
CA MET A 104 -1.12 16.48 8.18
C MET A 104 -1.86 17.82 8.15
N LEU A 105 -3.13 17.85 8.57
CA LEU A 105 -3.91 19.09 8.64
C LEU A 105 -3.39 20.01 9.74
N ASP A 106 -3.05 19.46 10.90
CA ASP A 106 -2.47 20.20 12.02
C ASP A 106 -1.06 20.72 11.68
N TRP A 107 -0.27 19.93 10.96
CA TRP A 107 1.05 20.31 10.47
C TRP A 107 0.97 21.47 9.48
N TRP A 108 0.05 21.38 8.54
CA TRP A 108 -0.19 22.43 7.55
C TRP A 108 -0.72 23.72 8.20
N SER A 109 -1.61 23.63 9.19
CA SER A 109 -2.16 24.82 9.87
C SER A 109 -1.11 25.60 10.67
N GLN A 110 0.00 24.96 11.03
CA GLN A 110 1.18 25.59 11.64
C GLN A 110 2.11 26.27 10.61
N GLY A 111 1.76 26.25 9.31
CA GLY A 111 2.58 26.80 8.24
C GLY A 111 3.83 25.96 7.90
N LYS A 112 3.91 24.72 8.39
CA LYS A 112 5.01 23.80 8.09
C LYS A 112 4.79 23.09 6.77
N THR A 113 5.87 22.75 6.09
CA THR A 113 5.77 22.08 4.78
C THR A 113 5.71 20.56 4.96
N ARG A 114 5.12 19.88 3.98
CA ARG A 114 5.12 18.42 3.91
C ARG A 114 6.53 17.82 3.91
N ALA A 115 7.50 18.51 3.30
CA ALA A 115 8.86 18.01 3.16
C ALA A 115 9.62 17.98 4.49
N ASP A 116 9.14 18.74 5.49
CA ASP A 116 9.72 18.79 6.84
C ASP A 116 9.30 17.61 7.72
N ILE A 117 8.34 16.79 7.26
CA ILE A 117 7.85 15.63 8.00
C ILE A 117 8.89 14.51 7.93
N THR A 118 9.34 14.06 9.09
CA THR A 118 10.27 12.94 9.23
C THR A 118 9.54 11.66 9.60
N LEU A 119 10.17 10.50 9.39
CA LEU A 119 9.57 9.20 9.74
C LEU A 119 9.17 9.13 11.24
N PRO A 120 10.01 9.55 12.21
CA PRO A 120 9.64 9.56 13.63
C PRO A 120 8.36 10.37 13.95
N ASP A 121 8.06 11.41 13.18
CA ASP A 121 6.87 12.24 13.41
C ASP A 121 5.56 11.47 13.17
N ILE A 122 5.59 10.43 12.32
CA ILE A 122 4.38 9.79 11.78
C ILE A 122 4.35 8.27 11.89
N GLU A 123 5.49 7.62 12.15
CA GLU A 123 5.61 6.16 12.22
C GLU A 123 4.65 5.57 13.26
N HIS A 124 4.61 6.19 14.44
CA HIS A 124 3.76 5.77 15.55
C HIS A 124 2.26 5.80 15.21
N LEU A 125 1.82 6.66 14.27
CA LEU A 125 0.42 6.73 13.83
C LEU A 125 0.03 5.48 13.04
N VAL A 126 0.95 4.98 12.19
CA VAL A 126 0.74 3.74 11.43
C VAL A 126 0.77 2.54 12.38
N GLN A 127 1.74 2.49 13.29
CA GLN A 127 1.86 1.41 14.26
C GLN A 127 0.61 1.32 15.15
N SER A 128 0.18 2.47 15.71
CA SER A 128 -1.03 2.56 16.54
C SER A 128 -2.28 2.16 15.75
N GLY A 129 -2.44 2.68 14.53
CA GLY A 129 -3.53 2.29 13.66
C GLY A 129 -3.54 0.78 13.47
N ALA A 130 -2.40 0.20 13.05
CA ALA A 130 -2.27 -1.21 12.70
C ALA A 130 -2.67 -2.12 13.86
N PHE A 131 -2.35 -1.72 15.09
CA PHE A 131 -2.71 -2.46 16.29
C PHE A 131 -4.17 -2.28 16.72
N ASN A 132 -4.69 -1.05 16.65
CA ASN A 132 -5.96 -0.67 17.28
C ASN A 132 -7.16 -0.73 16.34
N GLU A 133 -7.00 -0.47 15.04
CA GLU A 133 -8.09 -0.54 14.08
C GLU A 133 -8.49 -1.99 13.78
N LYS A 134 -9.76 -2.22 13.48
CA LYS A 134 -10.24 -3.55 13.06
C LYS A 134 -9.64 -3.94 11.71
N GLY A 135 -9.25 -5.20 11.58
CA GLY A 135 -8.67 -5.78 10.37
C GLY A 135 -7.70 -6.91 10.72
N GLY A 136 -6.92 -7.37 9.75
CA GLY A 136 -6.01 -8.51 9.93
C GLY A 136 -4.85 -8.28 10.89
N LEU A 137 -4.46 -7.01 11.11
CA LEU A 137 -3.39 -6.64 12.04
C LEU A 137 -3.91 -6.29 13.45
N HIS A 138 -5.23 -6.22 13.63
CA HIS A 138 -5.84 -5.86 14.90
C HIS A 138 -5.40 -6.81 16.00
N MET A 139 -4.73 -6.28 17.03
CA MET A 139 -4.18 -7.08 18.14
C MET A 139 -3.33 -8.27 17.67
N SER A 140 -2.75 -8.20 16.48
CA SER A 140 -1.98 -9.30 15.88
C SER A 140 -0.73 -9.62 16.68
N GLU A 141 -0.38 -10.90 16.71
CA GLU A 141 0.84 -11.37 17.36
C GLU A 141 2.09 -10.78 16.69
N LEU A 142 2.01 -10.46 15.39
CA LEU A 142 3.13 -9.82 14.68
C LEU A 142 3.51 -8.47 15.28
N ILE A 143 2.52 -7.65 15.65
CA ILE A 143 2.77 -6.34 16.26
C ILE A 143 3.13 -6.51 17.74
N GLN A 144 2.40 -7.37 18.47
CA GLN A 144 2.67 -7.62 19.90
C GLN A 144 4.10 -8.09 20.16
N HIS A 145 4.65 -8.91 19.27
CA HIS A 145 6.01 -9.43 19.36
C HIS A 145 7.05 -8.61 18.58
N SER A 146 6.69 -7.42 18.09
CA SER A 146 7.62 -6.53 17.34
C SER A 146 8.30 -7.21 16.15
N LEU A 147 7.54 -8.02 15.39
CA LEU A 147 8.01 -8.74 14.20
C LEU A 147 7.94 -7.91 12.91
N VAL A 148 7.35 -6.72 12.98
CA VAL A 148 7.34 -5.77 11.85
C VAL A 148 8.61 -4.92 11.94
N ASP A 149 9.49 -5.04 10.94
CA ASP A 149 10.77 -4.31 10.92
C ASP A 149 10.59 -2.79 10.74
N TYR A 150 9.65 -2.39 9.87
CA TYR A 150 9.45 -1.00 9.48
C TYR A 150 7.97 -0.70 9.22
N TYR A 151 7.49 0.42 9.76
CA TYR A 151 6.20 0.99 9.37
C TYR A 151 6.44 2.11 8.37
N VAL A 152 5.93 1.95 7.14
CA VAL A 152 6.14 2.92 6.05
C VAL A 152 4.86 3.69 5.77
N PRO A 153 4.69 4.91 6.32
CA PRO A 153 3.52 5.74 6.09
C PRO A 153 3.47 6.32 4.68
N PHE A 154 2.26 6.34 4.10
CA PHE A 154 1.98 7.04 2.86
C PHE A 154 1.14 8.29 3.14
N LEU A 155 1.72 9.46 2.87
CA LEU A 155 1.07 10.74 3.13
C LEU A 155 0.11 11.12 1.98
N PRO A 156 -1.05 11.75 2.26
CA PRO A 156 -2.04 12.11 1.26
C PRO A 156 -1.46 13.06 0.19
N MET A 157 -1.90 12.91 -1.05
CA MET A 157 -1.32 13.65 -2.18
C MET A 157 -1.93 15.05 -2.32
N GLU A 158 -1.11 16.08 -2.29
CA GLU A 158 -1.51 17.44 -2.70
C GLU A 158 -1.72 17.55 -4.21
N ARG A 159 -2.40 18.61 -4.65
CA ARG A 159 -2.65 18.92 -6.07
C ARG A 159 -1.42 18.79 -6.96
N ARG A 160 -0.27 19.36 -6.56
CA ARG A 160 0.97 19.27 -7.35
C ARG A 160 1.37 17.83 -7.71
N HIS A 161 1.07 16.86 -6.84
CA HIS A 161 1.37 15.47 -7.11
C HIS A 161 0.40 14.85 -8.13
N ILE A 162 -0.84 15.35 -8.20
CA ILE A 162 -1.80 14.99 -9.24
C ILE A 162 -1.31 15.49 -10.60
N GLU A 163 -0.80 16.73 -10.64
CA GLU A 163 -0.23 17.31 -11.85
C GLU A 163 0.98 16.48 -12.33
N LEU A 164 1.86 16.06 -11.41
CA LEU A 164 2.97 15.14 -11.73
C LEU A 164 2.47 13.79 -12.27
N CYS A 165 1.44 13.20 -11.67
CA CYS A 165 0.86 11.96 -12.19
C CYS A 165 0.23 12.13 -13.59
N ALA A 166 -0.40 13.28 -13.86
CA ALA A 166 -0.97 13.57 -15.18
C ALA A 166 0.14 13.76 -16.22
N ARG A 167 1.24 14.44 -15.85
CA ARG A 167 2.44 14.59 -16.68
C ARG A 167 3.04 13.22 -17.02
N ASP A 168 3.27 12.38 -16.01
CA ASP A 168 3.81 11.03 -16.21
C ASP A 168 2.90 10.17 -17.10
N ASP A 169 1.58 10.29 -16.94
CA ASP A 169 0.61 9.57 -17.79
C ASP A 169 0.69 10.02 -19.25
N LEU A 170 0.78 11.32 -19.53
CA LEU A 170 0.98 11.86 -20.87
C LEU A 170 2.27 11.32 -21.52
N ILE A 171 3.38 11.37 -20.79
CA ILE A 171 4.68 10.87 -21.26
C ILE A 171 4.60 9.37 -21.54
N SER A 172 3.95 8.59 -20.66
CA SER A 172 3.78 7.14 -20.83
C SER A 172 2.98 6.78 -22.09
N ARG A 173 2.13 7.69 -22.57
CA ARG A 173 1.36 7.56 -23.82
C ARG A 173 2.12 8.07 -25.05
N GLY A 174 3.38 8.51 -24.90
CA GLY A 174 4.16 9.12 -25.97
C GLY A 174 3.66 10.49 -26.41
N LYS A 175 2.84 11.16 -25.58
CA LYS A 175 2.37 12.52 -25.83
C LYS A 175 3.37 13.51 -25.23
N ARG A 176 3.42 14.72 -25.79
CA ARG A 176 4.17 15.83 -25.19
C ARG A 176 3.43 16.32 -23.96
N GLU A 177 4.18 16.93 -23.06
CA GLU A 177 3.58 17.62 -21.91
C GLU A 177 2.66 18.74 -22.40
N ASP A 178 1.46 18.80 -21.83
CA ASP A 178 0.49 19.85 -22.07
C ASP A 178 -0.04 20.34 -20.71
N GLU A 179 0.42 21.52 -20.32
CA GLU A 179 0.08 22.15 -19.04
C GLU A 179 -1.42 22.48 -18.92
N ASN A 180 -2.17 22.60 -20.02
CA ASN A 180 -3.62 22.76 -19.96
C ASN A 180 -4.29 21.43 -19.62
N ILE A 181 -3.88 20.33 -20.25
CA ILE A 181 -4.40 19.00 -19.92
C ILE A 181 -4.06 18.65 -18.46
N ILE A 182 -2.82 18.88 -18.04
CA ILE A 182 -2.36 18.60 -16.68
C ILE A 182 -3.21 19.36 -15.65
N ARG A 183 -3.40 20.68 -15.85
CA ARG A 183 -4.21 21.51 -14.95
C ARG A 183 -5.68 21.09 -14.95
N ASN A 184 -6.28 20.85 -16.11
CA ASN A 184 -7.67 20.41 -16.22
C ASN A 184 -7.89 19.09 -15.47
N VAL A 185 -7.00 18.11 -15.65
CA VAL A 185 -7.07 16.83 -14.93
C VAL A 185 -7.00 17.07 -13.42
N ALA A 186 -6.09 17.92 -12.96
CA ALA A 186 -5.97 18.26 -11.55
C ALA A 186 -7.20 19.02 -11.02
N ASP A 187 -7.84 19.88 -11.81
CA ASP A 187 -9.06 20.63 -11.44
C ASP A 187 -10.29 19.72 -11.30
N GLU A 188 -10.40 18.68 -12.12
CA GLU A 188 -11.51 17.74 -12.04
C GLU A 188 -11.39 16.71 -10.90
N MET A 189 -10.32 16.75 -10.11
CA MET A 189 -10.16 15.86 -8.97
C MET A 189 -10.91 16.39 -7.75
N THR A 190 -11.32 15.47 -6.89
CA THR A 190 -11.94 15.82 -5.60
C THR A 190 -10.86 15.99 -4.55
N TYR A 191 -10.93 17.10 -3.82
CA TYR A 191 -9.99 17.45 -2.76
C TYR A 191 -10.72 17.63 -1.43
N PHE A 192 -9.96 17.53 -0.34
CA PHE A 192 -10.46 17.70 1.01
C PHE A 192 -9.42 18.41 1.89
N PRO A 193 -9.83 19.03 3.01
CA PRO A 193 -11.22 19.25 3.45
C PRO A 193 -11.97 20.22 2.52
N SER A 194 -13.31 20.16 2.48
CA SER A 194 -14.11 20.96 1.53
C SER A 194 -13.97 22.48 1.71
N ALA A 195 -13.71 22.93 2.95
CA ALA A 195 -13.56 24.36 3.26
C ALA A 195 -12.22 24.94 2.76
N ASN A 196 -11.17 24.13 2.75
CA ASN A 196 -9.86 24.49 2.23
C ASN A 196 -9.24 23.25 1.56
N PRO A 197 -9.52 23.02 0.26
CA PRO A 197 -9.14 21.79 -0.40
C PRO A 197 -7.62 21.69 -0.56
N LEU A 198 -7.00 20.73 0.15
CA LEU A 198 -5.54 20.56 0.19
C LEU A 198 -5.10 19.23 -0.41
N PHE A 199 -5.79 18.16 -0.04
CA PHE A 199 -5.39 16.79 -0.34
C PHE A 199 -6.38 16.12 -1.30
N ALA A 200 -5.89 15.41 -2.30
CA ALA A 200 -6.70 14.66 -3.24
C ALA A 200 -7.32 13.44 -2.54
N SER A 201 -8.65 13.32 -2.57
CA SER A 201 -9.39 12.27 -1.86
C SER A 201 -9.04 10.85 -2.30
N LYS A 202 -8.52 10.69 -3.54
CA LYS A 202 -8.19 9.38 -4.13
C LYS A 202 -6.73 9.29 -4.61
N GLY A 203 -5.88 10.26 -4.23
CA GLY A 203 -4.54 10.39 -4.82
C GLY A 203 -4.61 10.38 -6.35
N CYS A 204 -3.66 9.70 -7.00
CA CYS A 204 -3.63 9.59 -8.47
C CYS A 204 -4.56 8.54 -9.06
N LYS A 205 -5.44 7.93 -8.26
CA LYS A 205 -6.45 7.01 -8.80
C LYS A 205 -7.36 7.79 -9.75
N ASN A 206 -7.62 7.21 -10.93
CA ASN A 206 -8.41 7.78 -12.02
C ASN A 206 -7.76 8.91 -12.84
N VAL A 207 -6.54 9.34 -12.51
CA VAL A 207 -5.80 10.34 -13.32
C VAL A 207 -5.62 9.83 -14.75
N HIS A 208 -5.25 8.55 -14.92
CA HIS A 208 -5.11 7.91 -16.23
C HIS A 208 -6.38 8.06 -17.10
N GLN A 209 -7.55 7.77 -16.53
CA GLN A 209 -8.82 7.88 -17.25
C GLN A 209 -9.13 9.32 -17.64
N LYS A 210 -8.86 10.28 -16.75
CA LYS A 210 -9.09 11.71 -17.01
C LYS A 210 -8.15 12.27 -18.07
N VAL A 211 -6.87 11.90 -18.06
CA VAL A 211 -5.93 12.26 -19.13
C VAL A 211 -6.42 11.71 -20.48
N GLY A 212 -6.85 10.44 -20.50
CA GLY A 212 -7.45 9.84 -21.70
C GLY A 212 -8.66 10.63 -22.22
N TYR A 213 -9.57 11.03 -21.32
CA TYR A 213 -10.74 11.83 -21.67
C TYR A 213 -10.37 13.21 -22.25
N GLN A 214 -9.43 13.92 -21.61
CA GLN A 214 -8.96 15.21 -22.07
C GLN A 214 -8.34 15.12 -23.48
N LEU A 215 -7.46 14.15 -23.73
CA LEU A 215 -6.86 13.93 -25.05
C LEU A 215 -7.92 13.70 -26.14
N THR A 216 -8.95 12.90 -25.88
CA THR A 216 -10.01 12.65 -26.86
C THR A 216 -10.89 13.88 -27.18
N ASN A 217 -10.99 14.84 -26.26
CA ASN A 217 -11.73 16.07 -26.48
C ASN A 217 -10.92 17.12 -27.25
N PHE A 218 -9.60 17.15 -27.08
CA PHE A 218 -8.72 18.04 -27.86
C PHE A 218 -8.56 17.58 -29.32
N ASP A 219 -8.61 16.28 -29.61
CA ASP A 219 -8.57 15.75 -30.99
C ASP A 219 -9.88 16.00 -31.79
N ARG A 220 -10.91 16.61 -31.17
CA ARG A 220 -12.21 16.93 -31.81
C ARG A 220 -12.33 18.37 -32.33
N PHE A 221 -11.27 19.17 -32.21
CA PHE A 221 -11.18 20.54 -32.74
C PHE A 221 -9.88 20.72 -33.53
#